data_AF-A0A7C5K0M6-F1
#
_entry.id   AF-A0A7C5K0M6-F1
#
_cell.length_a   1.000
_cell.length_b   1.000
_cell.length_c   1.000
_cell.angle_alpha   90.00
_cell.angle_beta   90.00
_cell.angle_gamma   90.00
#
_symmetry.space_group_name_H-M   'P 1'
#
loop_
_entity.id
_entity.type
_entity.pdbx_description
1 polymer ?
#
loop_
_entity_poly.entity_id
_entity_poly.type
_entity_poly.pdbx_seq_one_letter_code
_entity_poly.pdbx_strand_id
1 'polypeptide(L)'
;MEANDFRNELESIKANITTIESLRKRTGKLVDTQISTYKKLVRKSLERLEELFYKIKDSTIQSKESSYLVGSIKDLLDEMKTISSDKPEKLKPLVNECLSHLQKIKFVEQGLKISIPKLPPEISDSLKSDFEELEKCFNASAYRSCLILCGRIIETALHRKYYEETGVDLLETDPNIGIGKLIKRLNEEKILYPGLNEQIDMINQLRVYSVHKKKAEQKINKEQAHASILFTIDAVKKMFG
;
A
#
# COMPACT_ATOMS: atom_id res chain seq x y z
N MET A 1 1.36 -6.23 4.27
CA MET A 1 2.47 -6.13 5.25
C MET A 1 2.06 -6.73 6.59
N GLU A 2 0.91 -6.34 7.13
CA GLU A 2 0.43 -6.73 8.47
C GLU A 2 0.29 -8.26 8.70
N ALA A 3 -0.22 -9.00 7.71
CA ALA A 3 -0.32 -10.47 7.77
C ALA A 3 1.04 -11.17 7.91
N ASN A 4 2.08 -10.62 7.27
CA ASN A 4 3.42 -11.19 7.35
C ASN A 4 4.04 -10.91 8.71
N ASP A 5 3.82 -9.73 9.30
CA ASP A 5 4.32 -9.41 10.63
C ASP A 5 3.73 -10.34 11.69
N PHE A 6 2.42 -10.61 11.63
CA PHE A 6 1.77 -11.57 12.53
C PHE A 6 2.28 -12.99 12.33
N ARG A 7 2.47 -13.43 11.07
CA ARG A 7 3.07 -14.73 10.76
C ARG A 7 4.48 -14.85 11.35
N ASN A 8 5.31 -13.83 11.15
CA ASN A 8 6.69 -13.80 11.65
C ASN A 8 6.73 -13.88 13.17
N GLU A 9 5.79 -13.23 13.85
CA GLU A 9 5.68 -13.27 15.31
C GLU A 9 5.26 -14.66 15.80
N LEU A 10 4.30 -15.32 15.13
CA LEU A 10 3.93 -16.72 15.42
C LEU A 10 5.12 -17.69 15.22
N GLU A 11 5.89 -17.53 14.14
CA GLU A 11 7.08 -18.35 13.90
C GLU A 11 8.19 -18.09 14.93
N SER A 12 8.35 -16.85 15.38
CA SER A 12 9.27 -16.49 16.47
C SER A 12 8.89 -17.22 17.77
N ILE A 13 7.60 -17.23 18.14
CA ILE A 13 7.12 -17.99 19.31
C ILE A 13 7.44 -19.47 19.17
N LYS A 14 7.14 -20.07 18.01
CA LYS A 14 7.41 -21.48 17.72
C LYS A 14 8.90 -21.83 17.83
N ALA A 15 9.78 -20.97 17.32
CA ALA A 15 11.23 -21.13 17.42
C ALA A 15 11.71 -21.07 18.88
N ASN A 16 11.19 -20.11 19.65
CA ASN A 16 11.52 -19.97 21.07
C ASN A 16 11.05 -21.17 21.91
N ILE A 17 9.84 -21.68 21.66
CA ILE A 17 9.33 -22.91 22.31
C ILE A 17 10.24 -24.10 22.00
N THR A 18 10.61 -24.29 20.73
CA THR A 18 11.50 -25.38 20.30
C THR A 18 12.87 -25.29 20.99
N THR A 19 13.37 -24.05 21.18
CA THR A 19 14.62 -23.82 21.91
C THR A 19 14.47 -24.20 23.39
N ILE A 20 13.38 -23.82 24.05
CA ILE A 20 13.10 -24.21 25.45
C ILE A 20 13.04 -25.74 25.59
N GLU A 21 12.35 -26.44 24.68
CA GLU A 21 12.27 -27.91 24.67
C GLU A 21 13.65 -28.55 24.54
N SER A 22 14.54 -27.98 23.70
CA SER A 22 15.91 -28.47 23.54
C SER A 22 16.77 -28.24 24.79
N LEU A 23 16.58 -27.10 25.46
CA LEU A 23 17.33 -26.73 26.67
C LEU A 23 16.92 -27.58 27.87
N ARG A 24 15.64 -27.92 28.03
CA ARG A 24 15.16 -28.80 29.11
C ARG A 24 15.80 -30.19 29.12
N LYS A 25 16.35 -30.65 27.99
CA LYS A 25 17.09 -31.91 27.90
C LYS A 25 18.50 -31.81 28.53
N ARG A 26 18.94 -30.60 28.88
CA ARG A 26 20.24 -30.31 29.48
C ARG A 26 20.05 -29.95 30.95
N THR A 27 21.06 -30.19 31.78
CA THR A 27 21.05 -29.90 33.22
C THR A 27 22.02 -28.78 33.58
N GLY A 28 21.63 -27.84 34.45
CA GLY A 28 22.54 -26.85 35.07
C GLY A 28 21.96 -25.44 35.17
N LYS A 29 22.46 -24.64 36.13
CA LYS A 29 21.96 -23.28 36.46
C LYS A 29 21.98 -22.29 35.28
N LEU A 30 22.94 -22.43 34.36
CA LEU A 30 23.01 -21.62 33.14
C LEU A 30 21.83 -21.91 32.20
N VAL A 31 21.38 -23.18 32.14
CA VAL A 31 20.24 -23.62 31.35
C VAL A 31 18.94 -23.01 31.88
N ASP A 32 18.76 -22.96 33.20
CA ASP A 32 17.58 -22.34 33.83
C ASP A 32 17.47 -20.84 33.49
N THR A 33 18.60 -20.14 33.50
CA THR A 33 18.68 -18.72 33.14
C THR A 33 18.31 -18.49 31.67
N GLN A 34 18.79 -19.38 30.77
CA GLN A 34 18.44 -19.33 29.35
C GLN A 34 16.95 -19.61 29.14
N ILE A 35 16.40 -20.64 29.79
CA ILE A 35 14.96 -20.97 29.73
C ILE A 35 14.11 -19.78 30.18
N SER A 36 14.48 -19.14 31.30
CA SER A 36 13.80 -17.93 31.79
C SER A 36 13.81 -16.80 30.76
N THR A 37 14.94 -16.60 30.08
CA THR A 37 15.06 -15.60 29.00
C THR A 37 14.11 -15.89 27.85
N TYR A 38 14.07 -17.13 27.35
CA TYR A 38 13.16 -17.49 26.24
C TYR A 38 11.68 -17.43 26.64
N LYS A 39 11.33 -17.75 27.89
CA LYS A 39 9.97 -17.55 28.41
C LYS A 39 9.55 -16.07 28.36
N LYS A 40 10.45 -15.16 28.73
CA LYS A 40 10.20 -13.71 28.62
C LYS A 40 9.99 -13.26 27.17
N LEU A 41 10.78 -13.80 26.24
CA LEU A 41 10.61 -13.52 24.80
C LEU A 41 9.25 -14.00 24.30
N VAL A 42 8.84 -15.23 24.62
CA VAL A 42 7.52 -15.77 24.27
C VAL A 42 6.40 -14.88 24.81
N ARG A 43 6.50 -14.44 26.07
CA ARG A 43 5.50 -13.54 26.67
C ARG A 43 5.39 -12.22 25.92
N LYS A 44 6.53 -11.58 25.60
CA LYS A 44 6.56 -10.33 24.83
C LYS A 44 5.97 -10.50 23.43
N SER A 45 6.25 -11.63 22.78
CA SER A 45 5.68 -11.95 21.47
C SER A 45 4.15 -12.15 21.53
N LEU A 46 3.63 -12.78 22.59
CA LEU A 46 2.18 -12.92 22.81
C LEU A 46 1.49 -11.55 22.99
N GLU A 47 2.11 -10.63 23.73
CA GLU A 47 1.61 -9.25 23.89
C GLU A 47 1.56 -8.54 22.52
N ARG A 48 2.59 -8.70 21.68
CA ARG A 48 2.65 -8.11 20.34
C ARG A 48 1.66 -8.73 19.35
N LEU A 49 1.35 -10.02 19.48
CA LEU A 49 0.36 -10.69 18.61
C LEU A 49 -1.02 -10.08 18.75
N GLU A 50 -1.41 -9.62 19.93
CA GLU A 50 -2.70 -8.97 20.13
C GLU A 50 -2.82 -7.66 19.33
N GLU A 51 -1.78 -6.82 19.36
CA GLU A 51 -1.74 -5.59 18.57
C GLU A 51 -1.81 -5.87 17.06
N LEU A 52 -1.06 -6.87 16.60
CA LEU A 52 -1.02 -7.28 15.20
C LEU A 52 -2.33 -7.94 14.75
N PHE A 53 -3.04 -8.62 15.65
CA PHE A 53 -4.34 -9.22 15.37
C PHE A 53 -5.38 -8.17 14.97
N TYR A 54 -5.46 -7.04 15.68
CA TYR A 54 -6.43 -6.00 15.34
C TYR A 54 -6.16 -5.39 13.96
N LYS A 55 -4.90 -5.24 13.56
CA LYS A 55 -4.54 -4.80 12.20
C LYS A 55 -5.00 -5.80 11.13
N ILE A 56 -4.85 -7.09 11.39
CA ILE A 56 -5.32 -8.15 10.49
C ILE A 56 -6.85 -8.21 10.40
N LYS A 57 -7.53 -8.04 11.53
CA LYS A 57 -9.00 -8.01 11.58
C LYS A 57 -9.56 -6.92 10.67
N ASP A 58 -8.90 -5.76 10.62
CA ASP A 58 -9.35 -4.63 9.80
C ASP A 58 -8.99 -4.78 8.30
N SER A 59 -8.07 -5.68 7.95
CA SER A 59 -7.59 -5.90 6.57
C SER A 59 -8.15 -7.17 5.89
N THR A 60 -9.09 -7.87 6.52
CA THR A 60 -9.67 -9.12 5.97
C THR A 60 -10.98 -8.91 5.19
N ILE A 61 -11.22 -9.73 4.15
CA ILE A 61 -12.49 -9.73 3.40
C ILE A 61 -13.64 -10.05 4.36
N GLN A 62 -14.77 -9.36 4.24
CA GLN A 62 -16.07 -9.75 4.82
C GLN A 62 -16.67 -11.03 4.17
N SER A 63 -15.84 -12.00 3.79
CA SER A 63 -16.36 -13.32 3.45
C SER A 63 -16.71 -14.00 4.77
N LYS A 64 -17.83 -14.73 4.79
CA LYS A 64 -18.27 -15.44 5.99
C LYS A 64 -17.20 -16.41 6.50
N GLU A 65 -16.44 -17.01 5.58
CA GLU A 65 -15.32 -17.92 5.87
C GLU A 65 -14.12 -17.20 6.51
N SER A 66 -13.65 -16.09 5.94
CA SER A 66 -12.55 -15.31 6.51
C SER A 66 -12.93 -14.75 7.89
N SER A 67 -14.16 -14.30 8.07
CA SER A 67 -14.66 -13.83 9.36
C SER A 67 -14.63 -14.92 10.44
N TYR A 68 -15.04 -16.15 10.09
CA TYR A 68 -14.95 -17.29 10.98
C TYR A 68 -13.50 -17.65 11.36
N LEU A 69 -12.59 -17.64 10.39
CA LEU A 69 -11.17 -17.89 10.64
C LEU A 69 -10.53 -16.84 11.53
N VAL A 70 -10.87 -15.55 11.34
CA VAL A 70 -10.40 -14.46 12.21
C VAL A 70 -10.94 -14.61 13.63
N GLY A 71 -12.21 -15.01 13.79
CA GLY A 71 -12.78 -15.34 15.10
C GLY A 71 -12.03 -16.50 15.76
N SER A 72 -11.77 -17.57 15.03
CA SER A 72 -11.02 -18.73 15.52
C SER A 72 -9.60 -18.36 15.96
N ILE A 73 -8.92 -17.48 15.21
CA ILE A 73 -7.60 -16.96 15.62
C ILE A 73 -7.70 -16.16 16.92
N LYS A 74 -8.76 -15.37 17.12
CA LYS A 74 -8.97 -14.63 18.37
C LYS A 74 -9.14 -15.58 19.56
N ASP A 75 -9.96 -16.61 19.40
CA ASP A 75 -10.20 -17.61 20.45
C ASP A 75 -8.88 -18.32 20.84
N LEU A 76 -8.09 -18.72 19.84
CA LEU A 76 -6.76 -19.32 20.07
C LEU A 76 -5.80 -18.36 20.76
N LEU A 77 -5.78 -17.08 20.39
CA LEU A 77 -4.95 -16.07 21.06
C LEU A 77 -5.36 -15.86 22.52
N ASP A 78 -6.67 -15.85 22.80
CA ASP A 78 -7.16 -15.72 24.17
C ASP A 78 -6.82 -16.97 24.98
N GLU A 79 -6.91 -18.17 24.41
CA GLU A 79 -6.43 -19.41 25.04
C GLU A 79 -4.93 -19.34 25.34
N MET A 80 -4.10 -18.89 24.39
CA MET A 80 -2.66 -18.73 24.59
C MET A 80 -2.31 -17.83 25.78
N LYS A 81 -3.11 -16.78 26.04
CA LYS A 81 -2.89 -15.89 27.19
C LYS A 81 -3.23 -16.54 28.53
N THR A 82 -4.18 -17.47 28.55
CA THR A 82 -4.51 -18.22 29.78
C THR A 82 -3.44 -19.25 30.13
N ILE A 83 -2.67 -19.70 29.14
CA ILE A 83 -1.55 -20.61 29.36
C ILE A 83 -0.41 -19.83 30.02
N SER A 84 -0.10 -20.18 31.26
CA SER A 84 1.06 -19.64 31.96
C SER A 84 2.34 -19.80 31.12
N SER A 85 3.17 -18.76 31.10
CA SER A 85 4.50 -18.77 30.49
C SER A 85 5.42 -19.89 31.02
N ASP A 86 5.00 -20.58 32.08
CA ASP A 86 5.71 -21.73 32.62
C ASP A 86 5.50 -23.04 31.86
N LYS A 87 4.48 -23.11 30.99
CA LYS A 87 4.18 -24.28 30.15
C LYS A 87 4.18 -23.95 28.66
N PRO A 88 5.30 -23.43 28.11
CA PRO A 88 5.39 -22.99 26.72
C PRO A 88 5.13 -24.12 25.71
N GLU A 89 5.35 -25.38 26.09
CA GLU A 89 5.04 -26.56 25.27
C GLU A 89 3.56 -26.64 24.86
N LYS A 90 2.65 -26.12 25.70
CA LYS A 90 1.21 -26.11 25.42
C LYS A 90 0.82 -25.07 24.37
N LEU A 91 1.66 -24.06 24.14
CA LEU A 91 1.41 -23.02 23.14
C LEU A 91 1.67 -23.52 21.71
N LYS A 92 2.56 -24.50 21.54
CA LYS A 92 2.98 -25.01 20.23
C LYS A 92 1.82 -25.50 19.34
N PRO A 93 0.86 -26.33 19.81
CA PRO A 93 -0.29 -26.73 19.01
C PRO A 93 -1.14 -25.52 18.58
N LEU A 94 -1.44 -24.61 19.51
CA LEU A 94 -2.23 -23.41 19.24
C LEU A 94 -1.55 -22.51 18.20
N VAL A 95 -0.22 -22.36 18.27
CA VAL A 95 0.55 -21.55 17.30
C VAL A 95 0.48 -22.16 15.90
N ASN A 96 0.59 -23.49 15.80
CA ASN A 96 0.46 -24.17 14.51
C ASN A 96 -0.95 -24.06 13.94
N GLU A 97 -1.98 -24.10 14.79
CA GLU A 97 -3.37 -23.92 14.37
C GLU A 97 -3.63 -22.49 13.89
N CYS A 98 -3.14 -21.47 14.61
CA CYS A 98 -3.16 -20.08 14.17
C CYS A 98 -2.50 -19.91 12.80
N LEU A 99 -1.31 -20.50 12.59
CA LEU A 99 -0.61 -20.47 11.30
C LEU A 99 -1.44 -21.12 10.18
N SER A 100 -2.12 -22.24 10.47
CA SER A 100 -3.00 -22.92 9.51
C SER A 100 -4.22 -22.06 9.13
N HIS A 101 -4.86 -21.41 10.11
CA HIS A 101 -5.96 -20.48 9.85
C HIS A 101 -5.48 -19.28 9.04
N LEU A 102 -4.34 -18.70 9.41
CA LEU A 102 -3.76 -17.54 8.72
C LEU A 102 -3.45 -17.81 7.24
N GLN A 103 -3.04 -19.04 6.89
CA GLN A 103 -2.80 -19.44 5.50
C GLN A 103 -4.08 -19.53 4.67
N LYS A 104 -5.22 -19.81 5.29
CA LYS A 104 -6.53 -19.92 4.63
C LYS A 104 -7.22 -18.58 4.47
N ILE A 105 -6.83 -17.58 5.26
CA ILE A 105 -7.39 -16.23 5.17
C ILE A 105 -6.94 -15.56 3.87
N LYS A 106 -7.93 -15.13 3.07
CA LYS A 106 -7.70 -14.24 1.94
C LYS A 106 -7.70 -12.80 2.45
N PHE A 107 -6.52 -12.19 2.43
CA PHE A 107 -6.35 -10.76 2.75
C PHE A 107 -6.72 -9.92 1.54
N VAL A 108 -7.45 -8.82 1.76
CA VAL A 108 -7.54 -7.75 0.76
C VAL A 108 -6.29 -6.92 0.96
N GLU A 109 -5.44 -6.82 -0.06
CA GLU A 109 -4.61 -5.62 -0.09
C GLU A 109 -5.60 -4.47 -0.16
N GLN A 110 -5.70 -3.66 0.90
CA GLN A 110 -6.53 -2.46 0.86
C GLN A 110 -6.19 -1.73 -0.44
N GLY A 111 -7.16 -1.73 -1.36
CA GLY A 111 -6.98 -1.09 -2.64
C GLY A 111 -6.64 0.37 -2.41
N LEU A 112 -5.95 0.97 -3.37
CA LEU A 112 -5.91 2.42 -3.42
C LEU A 112 -7.35 2.91 -3.47
N LYS A 113 -7.66 3.92 -2.66
CA LYS A 113 -8.91 4.67 -2.74
C LYS A 113 -8.55 6.13 -2.97
N ILE A 114 -8.94 6.67 -4.11
CA ILE A 114 -8.56 8.02 -4.50
C ILE A 114 -9.60 9.02 -4.01
N SER A 115 -9.15 10.05 -3.27
CA SER A 115 -9.97 11.22 -2.97
C SER A 115 -9.81 12.23 -4.09
N ILE A 116 -10.82 12.33 -4.96
CA ILE A 116 -10.81 13.25 -6.11
C ILE A 116 -10.88 14.71 -5.58
N PRO A 117 -9.99 15.62 -6.02
CA PRO A 117 -10.04 17.02 -5.63
C PRO A 117 -11.26 17.74 -6.23
N LYS A 118 -11.49 19.00 -5.83
CA LYS A 118 -12.50 19.85 -6.49
C LYS A 118 -12.04 20.14 -7.92
N LEU A 119 -12.93 19.95 -8.88
CA LEU A 119 -12.65 20.11 -10.31
C LEU A 119 -13.60 21.14 -10.93
N PRO A 120 -13.15 21.89 -11.95
CA PRO A 120 -14.04 22.70 -12.79
C PRO A 120 -15.13 21.82 -13.43
N PRO A 121 -16.39 22.31 -13.53
CA PRO A 121 -17.50 21.55 -14.09
C PRO A 121 -17.20 20.98 -15.49
N GLU A 122 -16.48 21.74 -16.32
CA GLU A 122 -16.20 21.43 -17.73
C GLU A 122 -15.32 20.19 -17.90
N ILE A 123 -14.47 19.86 -16.93
CA ILE A 123 -13.58 18.68 -16.96
C ILE A 123 -13.92 17.65 -15.88
N SER A 124 -14.93 17.91 -15.04
CA SER A 124 -15.22 17.12 -13.84
C SER A 124 -15.51 15.66 -14.18
N ASP A 125 -16.39 15.42 -15.15
CA ASP A 125 -16.82 14.06 -15.47
C ASP A 125 -15.72 13.25 -16.14
N SER A 126 -14.97 13.87 -17.06
CA SER A 126 -13.82 13.23 -17.72
C SER A 126 -12.76 12.82 -16.69
N LEU A 127 -12.36 13.75 -15.81
CA LEU A 127 -11.33 13.46 -14.82
C LEU A 127 -11.80 12.49 -13.74
N LYS A 128 -13.06 12.54 -13.32
CA LYS A 128 -13.62 11.53 -12.40
C LYS A 128 -13.52 10.12 -12.99
N SER A 129 -13.92 9.96 -14.25
CA SER A 129 -13.79 8.69 -14.96
C SER A 129 -12.32 8.23 -15.02
N ASP A 130 -11.39 9.13 -15.31
CA ASP A 130 -9.96 8.79 -15.36
C ASP A 130 -9.41 8.42 -13.97
N PHE A 131 -9.84 9.07 -12.89
CA PHE A 131 -9.47 8.71 -11.51
C PHE A 131 -10.06 7.35 -11.07
N GLU A 132 -11.31 7.06 -11.44
CA GLU A 132 -11.92 5.75 -11.17
C GLU A 132 -11.18 4.63 -11.91
N GLU A 133 -10.79 4.86 -13.16
CA GLU A 133 -10.01 3.89 -13.94
C GLU A 133 -8.58 3.73 -13.37
N LEU A 134 -7.99 4.81 -12.87
CA LEU A 134 -6.69 4.81 -12.20
C LEU A 134 -6.71 3.95 -10.94
N GLU A 135 -7.79 4.05 -10.15
CA GLU A 135 -8.02 3.21 -8.98
C GLU A 135 -8.10 1.72 -9.35
N LYS A 136 -8.90 1.37 -10.38
CA LYS A 136 -9.01 -0.02 -10.87
C LYS A 136 -7.66 -0.54 -11.36
N CYS A 137 -6.92 0.25 -12.13
CA CYS A 137 -5.60 -0.12 -12.65
C CYS A 137 -4.61 -0.40 -11.52
N PHE A 138 -4.59 0.46 -10.49
CA PHE A 138 -3.68 0.27 -9.35
C PHE A 138 -4.01 -1.01 -8.59
N ASN A 139 -5.30 -1.24 -8.34
CA ASN A 139 -5.78 -2.43 -7.62
C ASN A 139 -5.56 -3.73 -8.41
N ALA A 140 -5.54 -3.66 -9.74
CA ALA A 140 -5.18 -4.76 -10.63
C ALA A 140 -3.65 -4.93 -10.83
N SER A 141 -2.81 -4.18 -10.10
CA SER A 141 -1.35 -4.14 -10.30
C SER A 141 -0.90 -3.73 -11.72
N ALA A 142 -1.76 -3.03 -12.46
CA ALA A 142 -1.47 -2.49 -13.80
C ALA A 142 -0.73 -1.14 -13.68
N TYR A 143 0.46 -1.16 -13.05
CA TYR A 143 1.20 0.05 -12.66
C TYR A 143 1.63 0.93 -13.85
N ARG A 144 1.91 0.33 -15.02
CA ARG A 144 2.19 1.10 -16.24
C ARG A 144 0.96 1.89 -16.70
N SER A 145 -0.22 1.29 -16.65
CA SER A 145 -1.48 1.97 -16.97
C SER A 145 -1.76 3.13 -16.02
N CYS A 146 -1.40 2.99 -14.74
CA CYS A 146 -1.51 4.08 -13.77
C CYS A 146 -0.73 5.32 -14.22
N LEU A 147 0.52 5.16 -14.68
CA LEU A 147 1.33 6.29 -15.15
C LEU A 147 0.78 6.97 -16.41
N ILE A 148 0.19 6.18 -17.31
CA ILE A 148 -0.46 6.71 -18.51
C ILE A 148 -1.66 7.58 -18.12
N LEU A 149 -2.50 7.07 -17.21
CA LEU A 149 -3.66 7.79 -16.69
C LEU A 149 -3.26 9.04 -15.92
N CYS A 150 -2.23 8.98 -15.07
CA CYS A 150 -1.68 10.17 -14.39
C CYS A 150 -1.29 11.25 -15.40
N GLY A 151 -0.60 10.89 -16.49
CA GLY A 151 -0.24 11.84 -17.53
C GLY A 151 -1.44 12.44 -18.26
N ARG A 152 -2.46 11.63 -18.57
CA ARG A 152 -3.72 12.10 -19.20
C ARG A 152 -4.50 13.05 -18.30
N ILE A 153 -4.59 12.75 -17.01
CA ILE A 153 -5.25 13.60 -16.01
C ILE A 153 -4.55 14.97 -15.95
N ILE A 154 -3.22 14.98 -15.86
CA ILE A 154 -2.45 16.23 -15.85
C ILE A 154 -2.63 17.00 -17.16
N GLU A 155 -2.55 16.32 -18.30
CA GLU A 155 -2.72 16.96 -19.61
C GLU A 155 -4.08 17.66 -19.72
N THR A 156 -5.16 16.99 -19.33
CA THR A 156 -6.51 17.55 -19.29
C THR A 156 -6.61 18.74 -18.33
N ALA A 157 -6.04 18.63 -17.14
CA ALA A 157 -6.01 19.70 -16.15
C ALA A 157 -5.23 20.93 -16.65
N LEU A 158 -4.08 20.72 -17.29
CA LEU A 158 -3.24 21.78 -17.84
C LEU A 158 -3.93 22.52 -18.98
N HIS A 159 -4.64 21.81 -19.86
CA HIS A 159 -5.44 22.43 -20.92
C HIS A 159 -6.51 23.36 -20.33
N ARG A 160 -7.25 22.88 -19.33
CA ARG A 160 -8.27 23.68 -18.67
C ARG A 160 -7.66 24.88 -17.95
N LYS A 161 -6.55 24.68 -17.24
CA LYS A 161 -5.87 25.77 -16.53
C LYS A 161 -5.35 26.83 -17.49
N TYR A 162 -4.81 26.45 -18.65
CA TYR A 162 -4.41 27.40 -19.67
C TYR A 162 -5.59 28.24 -20.19
N TYR A 163 -6.72 27.59 -20.48
CA TYR A 163 -7.93 28.27 -20.93
C TYR A 163 -8.46 29.26 -19.89
N GLU A 164 -8.46 28.91 -18.60
CA GLU A 164 -8.93 29.79 -17.53
C GLU A 164 -8.11 31.08 -17.41
N GLU A 165 -6.80 31.01 -17.64
CA GLU A 165 -5.91 32.17 -17.51
C GLU A 165 -5.84 33.02 -18.78
N THR A 166 -6.00 32.41 -19.96
CA THR A 166 -5.77 33.09 -21.25
C THR A 166 -7.03 33.34 -22.06
N GLY A 167 -8.11 32.60 -21.80
CA GLY A 167 -9.32 32.56 -22.63
C GLY A 167 -9.15 31.84 -23.96
N VAL A 168 -7.98 31.24 -24.23
CA VAL A 168 -7.68 30.57 -25.50
C VAL A 168 -7.80 29.05 -25.34
N ASP A 169 -8.62 28.42 -26.19
CA ASP A 169 -8.67 26.97 -26.28
C ASP A 169 -7.52 26.46 -27.16
N LEU A 170 -6.52 25.86 -26.51
CA LEU A 170 -5.38 25.27 -27.21
C LEU A 170 -5.77 24.04 -28.04
N LEU A 171 -6.85 23.33 -27.70
CA LEU A 171 -7.27 22.18 -28.49
C LEU A 171 -7.96 22.60 -29.79
N GLU A 172 -8.56 23.78 -29.83
CA GLU A 172 -9.08 24.35 -31.08
C GLU A 172 -7.96 24.87 -31.99
N THR A 173 -6.90 25.43 -31.40
CA THR A 173 -5.81 26.09 -32.15
C THR A 173 -4.63 25.17 -32.48
N ASP A 174 -4.31 24.19 -31.63
CA ASP A 174 -3.28 23.17 -31.83
C ASP A 174 -3.72 21.83 -31.19
N PRO A 175 -4.63 21.07 -31.84
CA PRO A 175 -5.22 19.84 -31.29
C PRO A 175 -4.19 18.72 -31.02
N ASN A 176 -2.98 18.83 -31.57
CA ASN A 176 -1.92 17.84 -31.43
C ASN A 176 -0.78 18.33 -30.50
N ILE A 177 -1.02 19.38 -29.70
CA ILE A 177 -0.04 19.86 -28.73
C ILE A 177 0.20 18.79 -27.67
N GLY A 178 1.39 18.19 -27.68
CA GLY A 178 1.77 17.24 -26.64
C GLY A 178 2.05 17.94 -25.31
N ILE A 179 1.83 17.24 -24.19
CA ILE A 179 2.07 17.75 -22.82
C ILE A 179 3.38 18.55 -22.65
N GLY A 180 4.49 18.12 -23.27
CA GLY A 180 5.78 18.80 -23.14
C GLY A 180 5.78 20.21 -23.74
N LYS A 181 5.11 20.40 -24.88
CA LYS A 181 4.93 21.72 -25.49
C LYS A 181 3.93 22.57 -24.68
N LEU A 182 2.87 21.95 -24.17
CA LEU A 182 1.88 22.60 -23.31
C LEU A 182 2.55 23.17 -22.04
N ILE A 183 3.34 22.36 -21.35
CA ILE A 183 4.12 22.76 -20.16
C ILE A 183 5.03 23.94 -20.48
N LYS A 184 5.77 23.87 -21.60
CA LYS A 184 6.65 24.96 -22.03
C LYS A 184 5.87 26.27 -22.21
N ARG A 185 4.71 26.21 -22.88
CA ARG A 185 3.86 27.39 -23.12
C ARG A 185 3.31 27.97 -21.81
N LEU A 186 2.83 27.13 -20.91
CA LEU A 186 2.37 27.54 -19.59
C LEU A 186 3.47 28.20 -18.74
N ASN A 187 4.72 27.73 -18.86
CA ASN A 187 5.87 28.34 -18.18
C ASN A 187 6.23 29.71 -18.80
N GLU A 188 6.20 29.83 -20.13
CA GLU A 188 6.43 31.11 -20.83
C GLU A 188 5.40 32.17 -20.41
N GLU A 189 4.14 31.77 -20.23
CA GLU A 189 3.03 32.62 -19.76
C GLU A 189 3.00 32.78 -18.22
N LYS A 190 3.95 32.18 -17.48
CA LYS A 190 4.04 32.21 -16.00
C LYS A 190 2.77 31.73 -15.27
N ILE A 191 2.04 30.79 -15.87
CA ILE A 191 0.83 30.19 -15.29
C ILE A 191 1.18 29.12 -14.25
N LEU A 192 2.32 28.42 -14.42
CA LEU A 192 2.78 27.39 -13.49
C LEU A 192 3.71 27.95 -12.42
N TYR A 193 3.52 27.49 -11.19
CA TYR A 193 4.41 27.83 -10.07
C TYR A 193 5.61 26.87 -9.97
N PRO A 194 6.76 27.34 -9.45
CA PRO A 194 7.89 26.47 -9.11
C PRO A 194 7.46 25.37 -8.13
N GLY A 195 7.76 24.11 -8.45
CA GLY A 195 7.32 22.91 -7.73
C GLY A 195 6.27 22.09 -8.48
N LEU A 196 5.33 22.76 -9.17
CA LEU A 196 4.32 22.08 -9.99
C LEU A 196 4.93 21.58 -11.30
N ASN A 197 5.83 22.37 -11.89
CA ASN A 197 6.54 22.02 -13.12
C ASN A 197 7.37 20.73 -12.95
N GLU A 198 8.11 20.60 -11.85
CA GLU A 198 8.96 19.44 -11.57
C GLU A 198 8.13 18.17 -11.36
N GLN A 199 6.98 18.27 -10.68
CA GLN A 199 6.04 17.15 -10.50
C GLN A 199 5.49 16.66 -11.85
N ILE A 200 5.09 17.60 -12.71
CA ILE A 200 4.56 17.30 -14.04
C ILE A 200 5.65 16.69 -14.92
N ASP A 201 6.85 17.28 -14.93
CA ASP A 201 7.99 16.78 -15.72
C ASP A 201 8.36 15.36 -15.32
N MET A 202 8.39 15.06 -14.02
CA MET A 202 8.64 13.71 -13.52
C MET A 202 7.58 12.71 -13.99
N ILE A 203 6.29 13.07 -13.93
CA ILE A 203 5.20 12.19 -14.39
C ILE A 203 5.29 11.98 -15.90
N ASN A 204 5.57 13.03 -16.67
CA ASN A 204 5.74 12.93 -18.12
C ASN A 204 6.95 12.06 -18.50
N GLN A 205 8.08 12.18 -17.80
CA GLN A 205 9.24 11.31 -18.00
C GLN A 205 8.88 9.85 -17.74
N LEU A 206 8.23 9.54 -16.61
CA LEU A 206 7.79 8.18 -16.27
C LEU A 206 6.80 7.62 -17.30
N ARG A 207 5.88 8.44 -17.80
CA ARG A 207 4.96 8.08 -18.88
C ARG A 207 5.72 7.72 -20.16
N VAL A 208 6.64 8.59 -20.60
CA VAL A 208 7.47 8.38 -21.80
C VAL A 208 8.29 7.09 -21.68
N TYR A 209 8.92 6.83 -20.53
CA TYR A 209 9.65 5.59 -20.27
C TYR A 209 8.75 4.35 -20.27
N SER A 210 7.48 4.49 -19.87
CA SER A 210 6.54 3.36 -19.82
C SER A 210 5.98 2.96 -21.17
N VAL A 211 5.94 3.88 -22.14
CA VAL A 211 5.33 3.64 -23.47
C VAL A 211 6.35 3.52 -24.61
N HIS A 212 7.55 4.08 -24.46
CA HIS A 212 8.58 4.04 -25.51
C HIS A 212 9.72 3.05 -25.19
N LYS A 213 10.09 2.23 -26.18
CA LYS A 213 11.06 1.13 -26.10
C LYS A 213 12.54 1.58 -26.03
N LYS A 214 12.93 2.53 -25.17
CA LYS A 214 14.34 2.97 -25.06
C LYS A 214 15.12 2.19 -23.98
N LYS A 215 16.22 1.56 -24.44
CA LYS A 215 17.42 0.96 -23.80
C LYS A 215 17.33 0.09 -22.52
N ALA A 216 16.32 0.19 -21.67
CA ALA A 216 16.08 -0.79 -20.61
C ALA A 216 14.60 -0.78 -20.21
N GLU A 217 13.97 -1.95 -20.09
CA GLU A 217 12.60 -2.05 -19.58
C GLU A 217 12.59 -1.65 -18.10
N GLN A 218 12.16 -0.42 -17.81
CA GLN A 218 11.91 -0.03 -16.44
C GLN A 218 10.65 -0.73 -15.94
N LYS A 219 10.80 -1.55 -14.91
CA LYS A 219 9.67 -2.17 -14.22
C LYS A 219 9.16 -1.18 -13.17
N ILE A 220 7.96 -0.66 -13.40
CA ILE A 220 7.28 0.23 -12.46
C ILE A 220 6.73 -0.63 -11.32
N ASN A 221 7.12 -0.32 -10.10
CA ASN A 221 6.61 -0.99 -8.90
C ASN A 221 5.39 -0.26 -8.31
N LYS A 222 4.79 -0.87 -7.29
CA LYS A 222 3.60 -0.35 -6.60
C LYS A 222 3.86 1.02 -5.99
N GLU A 223 5.03 1.19 -5.38
CA GLU A 223 5.42 2.42 -4.68
C GLU A 223 5.59 3.59 -5.65
N GLN A 224 6.21 3.37 -6.80
CA GLN A 224 6.37 4.36 -7.86
C GLN A 224 5.02 4.77 -8.43
N ALA A 225 4.14 3.81 -8.75
CA ALA A 225 2.80 4.11 -9.21
C ALA A 225 2.01 4.91 -8.16
N HIS A 226 2.08 4.50 -6.89
CA HIS A 226 1.37 5.19 -5.81
C HIS A 226 1.87 6.63 -5.65
N ALA A 227 3.19 6.84 -5.65
CA ALA A 227 3.79 8.17 -5.58
C ALA A 227 3.34 9.05 -6.76
N SER A 228 3.35 8.53 -7.99
CA SER A 228 2.87 9.26 -9.16
C SER A 228 1.39 9.64 -9.07
N ILE A 229 0.55 8.79 -8.47
CA ILE A 229 -0.86 9.09 -8.24
C ILE A 229 -1.01 10.23 -7.22
N LEU A 230 -0.28 10.16 -6.10
CA LEU A 230 -0.30 11.21 -5.08
C LEU A 230 0.17 12.56 -5.65
N PHE A 231 1.25 12.57 -6.45
CA PHE A 231 1.71 13.78 -7.12
C PHE A 231 0.71 14.32 -8.14
N THR A 232 -0.02 13.44 -8.83
CA THR A 232 -1.08 13.86 -9.76
C THR A 232 -2.22 14.53 -9.02
N ILE A 233 -2.68 13.95 -7.91
CA ILE A 233 -3.75 14.52 -7.08
C ILE A 233 -3.33 15.88 -6.52
N ASP A 234 -2.10 15.98 -5.99
CA ASP A 234 -1.54 17.22 -5.46
C ASP A 234 -1.42 18.31 -6.55
N ALA A 235 -0.94 17.94 -7.74
CA ALA A 235 -0.84 18.84 -8.88
C ALA A 235 -2.22 19.40 -9.29
N VAL A 236 -3.22 18.54 -9.46
CA VAL A 236 -4.59 18.96 -9.80
C VAL A 236 -5.19 19.82 -8.69
N LYS A 237 -4.96 19.48 -7.43
CA LYS A 237 -5.43 20.28 -6.28
C LYS A 237 -4.81 21.67 -6.27
N LYS A 238 -3.52 21.81 -6.58
CA LYS A 238 -2.84 23.11 -6.68
C LYS A 238 -3.33 23.96 -7.86
N MET A 239 -3.84 23.35 -8.93
CA MET A 239 -4.38 24.08 -10.07
C MET A 239 -5.77 24.68 -9.80
N PHE A 240 -6.61 24.01 -9.01
CA PHE A 240 -8.05 24.33 -8.90
C PHE A 240 -8.62 24.45 -7.47
N GLY A 241 -7.81 24.17 -6.44
CA GLY A 241 -8.21 24.18 -5.02
C GLY A 241 -7.68 25.39 -4.28
#